data_AF-A0A6B3G8T2-F1
#
_entry.id   AF-A0A6B3G8T2-F1
#
_cell.length_a   1.000
_cell.length_b   1.000
_cell.length_c   1.000
_cell.angle_alpha   90.00
_cell.angle_beta   90.00
_cell.angle_gamma   90.00
#
_symmetry.space_group_name_H-M   'P 1'
#
loop_
_entity.id
_entity.type
_entity.pdbx_description
1 polymer ?
#
loop_
_entity_poly.entity_id
_entity_poly.type
_entity_poly.pdbx_seq_one_letter_code
_entity_poly.pdbx_strand_id
1 'polypeptide(L)'
;MLSDPGSSPTVLRIAIGSRLRKLREAADFSPPDASAHIRCHESKISRMECGRVPLKVRDVQDLLELYGVDPRERAASADLVELSNRSGWWERYNNVVPEWFDKLIGLQEGASVIWTYEVLLVPGLLQTPEYAFAVTQKGFPLADRLDIEARVNLRVDRQKILSRADGPRLWALIDASVLDREIGGPEVMHGQISHMIELMDHPRITLQIVPADFVVAIGMPVTLIRFPLDLPDIVYLENSFGANYLDRAKETTHFRALLDPLASNAHSPEQTRSRLVAALERYRTTRPTPPYSSSPDVSA
;
A
#
# COMPACT_ATOMS: atom_id res chain seq x y z
N MET A 1 21.86 2.22 15.92
CA MET A 1 22.13 3.11 14.78
C MET A 1 20.86 3.19 13.94
N LEU A 2 20.13 4.33 13.99
CA LEU A 2 18.92 4.60 13.20
C LEU A 2 19.23 5.41 11.92
N SER A 3 20.47 5.29 11.42
CA SER A 3 21.01 6.12 10.36
C SER A 3 21.00 5.38 9.02
N ASP A 4 19.82 5.28 8.39
CA ASP A 4 19.72 4.97 6.95
C ASP A 4 18.78 5.99 6.27
N PRO A 5 19.31 6.92 5.44
CA PRO A 5 18.57 8.01 4.81
C PRO A 5 17.55 7.62 3.72
N GLY A 6 17.15 6.36 3.60
CA GLY A 6 16.15 5.87 2.62
C GLY A 6 14.73 5.69 3.17
N SER A 7 14.50 5.92 4.47
CA SER A 7 13.24 5.56 5.13
C SER A 7 12.14 6.61 4.91
N SER A 8 11.00 6.16 4.39
CA SER A 8 9.73 6.91 4.40
C SER A 8 9.49 7.64 5.74
N PRO A 9 9.07 8.93 5.75
CA PRO A 9 8.73 9.66 6.97
C PRO A 9 7.72 8.91 7.84
N THR A 10 6.74 8.25 7.22
CA THR A 10 5.72 7.43 7.90
C THR A 10 6.34 6.24 8.63
N VAL A 11 7.25 5.51 7.98
CA VAL A 11 7.92 4.35 8.60
C VAL A 11 8.90 4.80 9.68
N LEU A 12 9.60 5.91 9.47
CA LEU A 12 10.47 6.50 10.49
C LEU A 12 9.69 6.90 11.74
N ARG A 13 8.50 7.49 11.59
CA ARG A 13 7.61 7.85 12.70
C ARG A 13 7.17 6.62 13.50
N ILE A 14 6.83 5.54 12.81
CA ILE A 14 6.49 4.25 13.43
C ILE A 14 7.71 3.66 14.16
N ALA A 15 8.90 3.79 13.59
CA ALA A 15 10.13 3.32 14.22
C ALA A 15 10.45 4.09 15.51
N ILE A 16 10.33 5.42 15.49
CA ILE A 16 10.51 6.25 16.69
C ILE A 16 9.45 5.89 17.74
N GLY A 17 8.18 5.76 17.36
CA GLY A 17 7.10 5.35 18.26
C GLY A 17 7.32 3.98 18.90
N SER A 18 7.65 2.97 18.10
CA SER A 18 7.95 1.61 18.56
C SER A 18 9.13 1.60 19.53
N ARG A 19 10.17 2.39 19.24
CA ARG A 19 11.31 2.57 20.12
C ARG A 19 10.93 3.22 21.45
N LEU A 20 10.12 4.29 21.43
CA LEU A 20 9.63 4.94 22.65
C LEU A 20 8.85 3.95 23.52
N ARG A 21 8.00 3.12 22.92
CA ARG A 21 7.27 2.08 23.64
C ARG A 21 8.20 1.06 24.30
N LYS A 22 9.18 0.53 23.56
CA LYS A 22 10.17 -0.43 24.09
C LYS A 22 10.95 0.16 25.27
N LEU A 23 11.37 1.42 25.16
CA LEU A 23 12.07 2.12 26.23
C LEU A 23 11.18 2.36 27.45
N ARG A 24 9.91 2.77 27.24
CA ARG A 24 8.94 2.95 28.31
C ARG A 24 8.73 1.65 29.09
N GLU A 25 8.48 0.55 28.38
CA GLU A 25 8.26 -0.77 28.97
C GLU A 25 9.53 -1.29 29.68
N ALA A 26 10.73 -1.07 29.12
CA ALA A 26 11.99 -1.47 29.75
C ALA A 26 12.35 -0.65 31.00
N ALA A 27 11.84 0.58 31.11
CA ALA A 27 11.99 1.43 32.28
C ALA A 27 10.82 1.31 33.27
N ASP A 28 9.95 0.30 33.10
CA ASP A 28 8.79 0.01 33.96
C ASP A 28 7.79 1.16 34.12
N PHE A 29 7.68 2.04 33.13
CA PHE A 29 6.70 3.14 33.14
C PHE A 29 5.38 2.74 32.46
N SER A 30 4.26 3.11 33.07
CA SER A 30 2.94 2.96 32.46
C SER A 30 2.65 4.10 31.47
N PRO A 31 1.71 3.92 30.51
CA PRO A 31 1.27 5.02 29.66
C PRO A 31 0.74 6.25 30.44
N PRO A 32 0.00 6.10 31.56
CA PRO A 32 -0.32 7.20 32.46
C PRO A 32 0.90 7.98 32.95
N ASP A 33 1.96 7.31 33.40
CA ASP A 33 3.18 7.96 33.92
C ASP A 33 3.85 8.82 32.84
N ALA A 34 4.01 8.26 31.64
CA ALA A 34 4.55 8.96 30.48
C ALA A 34 3.69 10.18 30.10
N SER A 35 2.37 10.03 30.12
CA SER A 35 1.43 11.11 29.77
C SER A 35 1.45 12.25 30.79
N ALA A 36 1.59 11.94 32.08
CA ALA A 36 1.71 12.92 33.15
C ALA A 36 3.01 13.72 33.02
N HIS A 37 4.12 13.05 32.68
CA HIS A 37 5.43 13.68 32.52
C HIS A 37 5.43 14.76 31.42
N ILE A 38 4.88 14.45 30.24
CA ILE A 38 4.78 15.42 29.13
C ILE A 38 3.46 16.22 29.11
N ARG A 39 2.66 16.13 30.18
CA ARG A 39 1.42 16.88 30.39
C ARG A 39 0.43 16.74 29.23
N CYS A 40 0.11 15.50 28.85
CA CYS A 40 -0.85 15.19 27.79
C CYS A 40 -1.87 14.13 28.19
N HIS A 41 -2.88 13.91 27.35
CA HIS A 41 -3.79 12.77 27.50
C HIS A 41 -3.08 11.45 27.19
N GLU A 42 -3.43 10.37 27.89
CA GLU A 42 -2.91 9.01 27.67
C GLU A 42 -3.06 8.54 26.21
N SER A 43 -4.17 8.91 25.57
CA SER A 43 -4.45 8.60 24.16
C SER A 43 -3.41 9.19 23.19
N LYS A 44 -2.68 10.23 23.61
CA LYS A 44 -1.56 10.78 22.84
C LYS A 44 -0.33 9.86 22.93
N ILE A 45 0.01 9.34 24.11
CA ILE A 45 1.13 8.39 24.27
C ILE A 45 0.92 7.17 23.38
N SER A 46 -0.26 6.56 23.42
CA SER A 46 -0.59 5.42 22.55
C SER A 46 -0.45 5.77 21.05
N ARG A 47 -0.94 6.94 20.63
CA ARG A 47 -0.81 7.37 19.21
C ARG A 47 0.64 7.66 18.82
N MET A 48 1.45 8.23 19.71
CA MET A 48 2.87 8.47 19.48
C MET A 48 3.62 7.15 19.34
N GLU A 49 3.38 6.19 20.25
CA GLU A 49 4.00 4.87 20.25
C GLU A 49 3.63 4.03 19.03
N CYS A 50 2.43 4.22 18.48
CA CYS A 50 1.99 3.60 17.23
C CYS A 50 2.34 4.41 15.97
N GLY A 51 3.07 5.53 16.08
CA GLY A 51 3.42 6.39 14.95
C GLY A 51 2.22 6.99 14.20
N ARG A 52 1.08 7.18 14.89
CA ARG A 52 -0.19 7.65 14.30
C ARG A 52 -0.36 9.16 14.33
N VAL A 53 0.55 9.89 14.98
CA VAL A 53 0.53 11.35 15.07
C VAL A 53 1.93 11.91 14.86
N PRO A 54 2.06 13.14 14.33
CA PRO A 54 3.33 13.87 14.33
C PRO A 54 3.93 13.95 15.73
N LEU A 55 5.25 13.86 15.79
CA LEU A 55 6.00 13.84 17.04
C LEU A 55 6.62 15.22 17.27
N LYS A 56 6.39 15.83 18.45
CA LYS A 56 7.11 17.06 18.81
C LYS A 56 8.48 16.68 19.34
N VAL A 57 9.53 17.36 18.86
CA VAL A 57 10.92 17.14 19.34
C VAL A 57 10.95 17.21 20.86
N ARG A 58 10.35 18.26 21.46
CA ARG A 58 10.24 18.41 22.92
C ARG A 58 9.64 17.17 23.60
N ASP A 59 8.47 16.72 23.15
CA ASP A 59 7.79 15.59 23.80
C ASP A 59 8.65 14.31 23.74
N VAL A 60 9.34 14.09 22.62
CA VAL A 60 10.25 12.95 22.48
C VAL A 60 11.47 13.09 23.39
N GLN A 61 12.09 14.27 23.47
CA GLN A 61 13.22 14.52 24.37
C GLN A 61 12.83 14.29 25.84
N ASP A 62 11.70 14.85 26.29
CA ASP A 62 11.20 14.72 27.66
C ASP A 62 10.94 13.23 28.00
N LEU A 63 10.33 12.46 27.09
CA LEU A 63 10.12 11.02 27.29
C LEU A 63 11.42 10.21 27.33
N LEU A 64 12.37 10.50 26.44
CA LEU A 64 13.67 9.81 26.43
C LEU A 64 14.47 10.10 27.72
N GLU A 65 14.36 11.31 28.26
CA GLU A 65 14.93 11.66 29.56
C GLU A 65 14.27 10.87 30.69
N LEU A 66 12.92 10.81 30.71
CA LEU A 66 12.17 10.00 31.68
C LEU A 66 12.60 8.52 31.64
N TYR A 67 12.84 7.96 30.46
CA TYR A 67 13.23 6.57 30.28
C TYR A 67 14.73 6.31 30.52
N GLY A 68 15.49 7.32 30.95
CA GLY A 68 16.90 7.16 31.31
C GLY A 68 17.86 7.03 30.11
N VAL A 69 17.48 7.53 28.93
CA VAL A 69 18.34 7.49 27.74
C VAL A 69 19.49 8.49 27.84
N ASP A 70 20.69 8.04 27.47
CA ASP A 70 21.92 8.83 27.47
C ASP A 70 21.74 10.17 26.72
N PRO A 71 22.24 11.30 27.25
CA PRO A 71 22.10 12.61 26.63
C PRO A 71 22.60 12.70 25.18
N ARG A 72 23.64 11.95 24.78
CA ARG A 72 24.16 11.95 23.41
C ARG A 72 23.18 11.26 22.46
N GLU A 73 22.63 10.13 22.88
CA GLU A 73 21.62 9.42 22.10
C GLU A 73 20.32 10.23 21.99
N ARG A 74 19.93 10.92 23.07
CA ARG A 74 18.80 11.84 23.07
C ARG A 74 18.98 12.97 22.08
N ALA A 75 20.14 13.64 22.10
CA ALA A 75 20.43 14.74 21.18
C ALA A 75 20.33 14.30 19.70
N ALA A 76 20.79 13.09 19.38
CA ALA A 76 20.70 12.52 18.04
C ALA A 76 19.26 12.21 17.58
N SER A 77 18.27 12.18 18.47
CA SER A 77 16.89 11.87 18.09
C SER A 77 16.10 13.06 17.54
N ALA A 78 16.59 14.30 17.73
CA ALA A 78 15.89 15.50 17.28
C ALA A 78 15.75 15.53 15.75
N ASP A 79 16.86 15.34 15.03
CA ASP A 79 16.89 15.32 13.56
C ASP A 79 15.99 14.20 12.99
N LEU A 80 15.95 13.04 13.65
CA LEU A 80 15.09 11.92 13.25
C LEU A 80 13.61 12.27 13.42
N VAL A 81 13.24 12.95 14.50
CA VAL A 81 11.86 13.41 14.72
C VAL A 81 11.46 14.42 13.66
N GLU A 82 12.32 15.38 13.33
CA GLU A 82 12.06 16.35 12.27
C GLU A 82 11.90 15.65 10.90
N LEU A 83 12.78 14.71 10.58
CA LEU A 83 12.70 13.91 9.36
C LEU A 83 11.38 13.12 9.29
N SER A 84 10.94 12.54 10.42
CA SER A 84 9.69 11.77 10.48
C SER A 84 8.43 12.61 10.25
N ASN A 85 8.51 13.93 10.45
CA ASN A 85 7.40 14.84 10.26
C ASN A 85 7.36 15.48 8.87
N ARG A 86 8.36 15.25 8.02
CA ARG A 86 8.35 15.78 6.65
C ARG A 86 7.19 15.20 5.86
N SER A 87 6.59 16.04 5.03
CA SER A 87 5.57 15.63 4.06
C SER A 87 6.18 14.71 3.00
N GLY A 88 5.41 13.71 2.59
CA GLY A 88 5.78 12.87 1.45
C GLY A 88 5.62 13.58 0.12
N TRP A 89 6.20 13.04 -0.94
CA TRP A 89 6.10 13.61 -2.29
C TRP A 89 4.66 13.71 -2.82
N TRP A 90 3.74 12.94 -2.24
CA TRP A 90 2.33 12.89 -2.60
C TRP A 90 1.50 14.06 -2.04
N GLU A 91 2.09 14.92 -1.21
CA GLU A 91 1.43 16.13 -0.67
C GLU A 91 0.87 17.03 -1.79
N ARG A 92 1.51 17.03 -2.97
CA ARG A 92 1.02 17.73 -4.17
C ARG A 92 -0.33 17.22 -4.70
N TYR A 93 -0.82 16.08 -4.21
CA TYR A 93 -2.11 15.47 -4.57
C TYR A 93 -3.16 15.53 -3.43
N ASN A 94 -2.93 16.32 -2.37
CA ASN A 94 -3.83 16.37 -1.20
C ASN A 94 -5.29 16.74 -1.52
N ASN A 95 -5.55 17.39 -2.65
CA ASN A 95 -6.91 17.68 -3.12
C ASN A 95 -7.68 16.42 -3.54
N VAL A 96 -6.99 15.36 -3.97
CA VAL A 96 -7.60 14.11 -4.44
C VAL A 96 -7.26 12.90 -3.59
N VAL A 97 -6.22 12.94 -2.76
CA VAL A 97 -5.83 11.83 -1.90
C VAL A 97 -6.59 11.90 -0.58
N PRO A 98 -7.43 10.90 -0.25
CA PRO A 98 -8.00 10.82 1.07
C PRO A 98 -6.90 10.58 2.11
N GLU A 99 -7.03 11.18 3.29
CA GLU A 99 -6.06 11.06 4.39
C GLU A 99 -5.76 9.59 4.75
N TRP A 100 -6.76 8.71 4.66
CA TRP A 100 -6.58 7.28 4.93
C TRP A 100 -5.70 6.57 3.89
N PHE A 101 -5.52 7.12 2.69
CA PHE A 101 -4.68 6.54 1.62
C PHE A 101 -3.24 7.05 1.66
N ASP A 102 -3.02 8.29 2.12
CA ASP A 102 -1.70 8.88 2.35
C ASP A 102 -0.80 7.91 3.12
N LYS A 103 -1.31 7.41 4.25
CA LYS A 103 -0.59 6.47 5.11
C LYS A 103 -0.12 5.23 4.33
N LEU A 104 -0.92 4.67 3.42
CA LEU A 104 -0.53 3.51 2.61
C LEU A 104 0.69 3.84 1.76
N ILE A 105 0.71 5.00 1.10
CA ILE A 105 1.82 5.42 0.24
C ILE A 105 3.11 5.48 1.06
N GLY A 106 3.06 6.15 2.22
CA GLY A 106 4.20 6.21 3.12
C GLY A 106 4.66 4.83 3.61
N LEU A 107 3.74 3.91 3.94
CA LEU A 107 4.13 2.56 4.35
C LEU A 107 4.76 1.76 3.20
N GLN A 108 4.23 1.89 1.98
CA GLN A 108 4.78 1.23 0.79
C GLN A 108 6.20 1.70 0.47
N GLU A 109 6.48 3.00 0.63
CA GLU A 109 7.81 3.56 0.39
C GLU A 109 8.90 3.02 1.33
N GLY A 110 8.57 2.69 2.57
CA GLY A 110 9.52 2.13 3.53
C GLY A 110 9.43 0.61 3.66
N ALA A 111 8.64 -0.06 2.81
CA ALA A 111 8.45 -1.49 2.85
C ALA A 111 9.68 -2.25 2.33
N SER A 112 9.98 -3.38 2.96
CA SER A 112 10.89 -4.39 2.42
C SER A 112 10.15 -5.41 1.56
N VAL A 113 8.92 -5.75 1.95
CA VAL A 113 8.03 -6.67 1.24
C VAL A 113 6.62 -6.10 1.24
N ILE A 114 5.97 -6.16 0.10
CA ILE A 114 4.54 -5.91 -0.08
C ILE A 114 3.94 -7.21 -0.59
N TRP A 115 3.05 -7.83 0.18
CA TRP A 115 2.35 -9.05 -0.21
C TRP A 115 0.86 -8.75 -0.31
N THR A 116 0.34 -8.77 -1.53
CA THR A 116 -1.05 -8.40 -1.83
C THR A 116 -1.81 -9.59 -2.40
N TYR A 117 -3.08 -9.69 -2.02
CA TYR A 117 -4.06 -10.54 -2.68
C TYR A 117 -5.22 -9.70 -3.16
N GLU A 118 -5.41 -9.67 -4.47
CA GLU A 118 -6.45 -8.89 -5.13
C GLU A 118 -7.49 -9.81 -5.77
N VAL A 119 -8.76 -9.60 -5.40
CA VAL A 119 -9.89 -10.41 -5.86
C VAL A 119 -10.80 -9.69 -6.86
N LEU A 120 -10.61 -8.37 -7.03
CA LEU A 120 -11.46 -7.54 -7.89
C LEU A 120 -10.72 -6.89 -9.05
N LEU A 121 -9.50 -6.40 -8.82
CA LEU A 121 -8.76 -5.56 -9.75
C LEU A 121 -7.30 -6.00 -9.83
N VAL A 122 -6.60 -5.63 -10.89
CA VAL A 122 -5.12 -5.73 -10.90
C VAL A 122 -4.55 -4.87 -9.76
N PRO A 123 -3.55 -5.35 -8.98
CA PRO A 123 -2.95 -4.57 -7.90
C PRO A 123 -2.50 -3.19 -8.36
N GLY A 124 -2.78 -2.15 -7.57
CA GLY A 124 -2.53 -0.76 -7.97
C GLY A 124 -1.07 -0.43 -8.32
N LEU A 125 -0.11 -1.23 -7.83
CA LEU A 125 1.31 -1.11 -8.15
C LEU A 125 1.70 -1.73 -9.50
N LEU A 126 0.78 -2.45 -10.15
CA LEU A 126 0.99 -3.16 -11.43
C LEU A 126 0.06 -2.65 -12.54
N GLN A 127 -0.65 -1.53 -12.31
CA GLN A 127 -1.64 -1.01 -13.26
C GLN A 127 -0.99 -0.14 -14.34
N THR A 128 -1.40 -0.26 -15.59
CA THR A 128 -1.07 0.74 -16.62
C THR A 128 -1.88 2.03 -16.40
N PRO A 129 -1.44 3.18 -16.94
CA PRO A 129 -2.19 4.44 -16.84
C PRO A 129 -3.64 4.32 -17.35
N GLU A 130 -3.86 3.60 -18.45
CA GLU A 130 -5.18 3.42 -19.07
C GLU A 130 -6.10 2.56 -18.20
N TYR A 131 -5.58 1.47 -17.63
CA TYR A 131 -6.34 0.64 -16.69
C TYR A 131 -6.64 1.40 -15.41
N ALA A 132 -5.65 2.12 -14.86
CA ALA A 132 -5.81 2.96 -13.69
C ALA A 132 -6.87 4.05 -13.90
N PHE A 133 -6.92 4.66 -15.10
CA PHE A 133 -7.95 5.62 -15.47
C PHE A 133 -9.34 4.98 -15.46
N ALA A 134 -9.51 3.84 -16.13
CA ALA A 134 -10.78 3.13 -16.20
C ALA A 134 -11.29 2.68 -14.82
N VAL A 135 -10.39 2.19 -13.95
CA VAL A 135 -10.72 1.87 -12.55
C VAL A 135 -11.14 3.11 -11.77
N THR A 136 -10.37 4.20 -11.88
CA THR A 136 -10.62 5.42 -11.10
C THR A 136 -11.94 6.06 -11.51
N GLN A 137 -12.26 6.11 -12.80
CA GLN A 137 -13.53 6.62 -13.30
C GLN A 137 -14.73 5.84 -12.74
N LYS A 138 -14.62 4.50 -12.66
CA LYS A 138 -15.67 3.64 -12.08
C LYS A 138 -15.77 3.77 -10.55
N GLY A 139 -14.65 3.96 -9.87
CA GLY A 139 -14.59 4.12 -8.41
C GLY A 139 -15.06 5.48 -7.91
N PHE A 140 -14.99 6.52 -8.75
CA PHE A 140 -15.38 7.89 -8.41
C PHE A 140 -16.36 8.45 -9.47
N PRO A 141 -17.60 7.93 -9.55
CA PRO A 141 -18.54 8.29 -10.62
C PRO A 141 -19.00 9.76 -10.59
N LEU A 142 -18.74 10.47 -9.48
CA LEU A 142 -19.09 11.88 -9.30
C LEU A 142 -17.88 12.82 -9.41
N ALA A 143 -16.67 12.30 -9.60
CA ALA A 143 -15.47 13.13 -9.74
C ALA A 143 -15.38 13.71 -11.15
N ASP A 144 -14.84 14.93 -11.26
CA ASP A 144 -14.56 15.52 -12.55
C ASP A 144 -13.31 14.90 -13.20
N ARG A 145 -13.10 15.21 -14.48
CA ARG A 145 -11.99 14.65 -15.25
C ARG A 145 -10.61 15.04 -14.71
N LEU A 146 -10.46 16.25 -14.15
CA LEU A 146 -9.17 16.72 -13.61
C LEU A 146 -8.81 15.95 -12.34
N ASP A 147 -9.79 15.70 -11.47
CA ASP A 147 -9.62 14.88 -10.28
C ASP A 147 -9.26 13.43 -10.62
N ILE A 148 -9.90 12.86 -11.65
CA ILE A 148 -9.55 11.51 -12.15
C ILE A 148 -8.10 11.50 -12.64
N GLU A 149 -7.68 12.46 -13.46
CA GLU A 149 -6.31 12.54 -13.97
C GLU A 149 -5.28 12.71 -12.84
N ALA A 150 -5.56 13.54 -11.84
CA ALA A 150 -4.70 13.70 -10.68
C ALA A 150 -4.53 12.38 -9.89
N ARG A 151 -5.62 11.62 -9.69
CA ARG A 151 -5.58 10.29 -9.06
C ARG A 151 -4.80 9.26 -9.87
N VAL A 152 -4.89 9.30 -11.19
CA VAL A 152 -4.11 8.42 -12.09
C VAL A 152 -2.63 8.77 -12.01
N ASN A 153 -2.28 10.06 -12.08
CA ASN A 153 -0.90 10.52 -11.97
C ASN A 153 -0.26 10.12 -10.64
N LEU A 154 -1.00 10.25 -9.53
CA LEU A 154 -0.56 9.74 -8.23
C LEU A 154 -0.24 8.23 -8.27
N ARG A 155 -1.13 7.42 -8.88
CA ARG A 155 -0.93 5.97 -8.99
C ARG A 155 0.33 5.63 -9.78
N VAL A 156 0.55 6.30 -10.92
CA VAL A 156 1.74 6.13 -11.76
C VAL A 156 3.00 6.53 -11.00
N ASP A 157 2.99 7.68 -10.31
CA ASP A 157 4.15 8.12 -9.52
C ASP A 157 4.45 7.16 -8.37
N ARG A 158 3.42 6.61 -7.73
CA ARG A 158 3.57 5.62 -6.66
C ARG A 158 4.24 4.33 -7.13
N GLN A 159 4.05 3.92 -8.39
CA GLN A 159 4.67 2.71 -8.93
C GLN A 159 6.19 2.81 -9.06
N LYS A 160 6.75 4.02 -9.10
CA LYS A 160 8.20 4.25 -9.20
C LYS A 160 8.99 3.63 -8.05
N ILE A 161 8.33 3.32 -6.92
CA ILE A 161 8.97 2.59 -5.80
C ILE A 161 9.51 1.22 -6.23
N LEU A 162 8.89 0.56 -7.22
CA LEU A 162 9.31 -0.77 -7.68
C LEU A 162 10.60 -0.71 -8.50
N SER A 163 10.90 0.41 -9.13
CA SER A 163 12.11 0.63 -9.95
C SER A 163 13.33 1.05 -9.10
N ARG A 164 13.15 1.35 -7.81
CA ARG A 164 14.26 1.75 -6.93
C ARG A 164 15.17 0.55 -6.63
N ALA A 165 16.48 0.79 -6.55
CA ALA A 165 17.45 -0.25 -6.20
C ALA A 165 17.20 -0.84 -4.79
N ASP A 166 16.71 -0.01 -3.87
CA ASP A 166 16.28 -0.36 -2.51
C ASP A 166 14.76 -0.56 -2.38
N GLY A 167 14.04 -0.65 -3.51
CA GLY A 167 12.58 -0.81 -3.54
C GLY A 167 12.09 -2.14 -2.96
N PRO A 168 10.81 -2.22 -2.56
CA PRO A 168 10.24 -3.41 -1.94
C PRO A 168 10.23 -4.61 -2.90
N ARG A 169 10.26 -5.80 -2.34
CA ARG A 169 9.82 -7.01 -3.05
C ARG A 169 8.29 -7.02 -3.07
N LEU A 170 7.70 -7.12 -4.25
CA LEU A 170 6.26 -7.23 -4.41
C LEU A 170 5.89 -8.69 -4.69
N TRP A 171 5.02 -9.25 -3.85
CA TRP A 171 4.34 -10.51 -4.11
C TRP A 171 2.86 -10.24 -4.36
N ALA A 172 2.44 -10.36 -5.61
CA ALA A 172 1.08 -10.15 -6.05
C ALA A 172 0.40 -11.49 -6.33
N LEU A 173 -0.58 -11.82 -5.50
CA LEU A 173 -1.55 -12.88 -5.75
C LEU A 173 -2.80 -12.26 -6.37
N ILE A 174 -3.22 -12.75 -7.53
CA ILE A 174 -4.36 -12.21 -8.26
C ILE A 174 -5.36 -13.33 -8.50
N ASP A 175 -6.61 -13.15 -8.07
CA ASP A 175 -7.67 -14.10 -8.37
C ASP A 175 -7.89 -14.22 -9.88
N ALA A 176 -8.08 -15.45 -10.40
CA ALA A 176 -8.25 -15.69 -11.83
C ALA A 176 -9.39 -14.86 -12.45
N SER A 177 -10.45 -14.56 -11.69
CA SER A 177 -11.58 -13.77 -12.17
C SER A 177 -11.22 -12.32 -12.53
N VAL A 178 -10.11 -11.79 -12.02
CA VAL A 178 -9.60 -10.46 -12.41
C VAL A 178 -9.24 -10.41 -13.90
N LEU A 179 -8.80 -11.54 -14.48
CA LEU A 179 -8.47 -11.63 -15.90
C LEU A 179 -9.71 -11.72 -16.80
N ASP A 180 -10.88 -12.01 -16.23
CA ASP A 180 -12.15 -12.20 -16.95
C ASP A 180 -13.03 -10.95 -16.92
N ARG A 181 -12.80 -10.04 -15.96
CA ARG A 181 -13.56 -8.80 -15.82
C ARG A 181 -12.96 -7.71 -16.69
N GLU A 182 -13.68 -7.33 -17.74
CA GLU A 182 -13.25 -6.25 -18.61
C GLU A 182 -13.32 -4.89 -17.90
N ILE A 183 -12.17 -4.19 -17.88
CA ILE A 183 -12.03 -2.84 -17.36
C ILE A 183 -11.42 -1.95 -18.45
N GLY A 184 -12.13 -0.89 -18.83
CA GLY A 184 -11.66 0.08 -19.83
C GLY A 184 -11.77 -0.39 -21.29
N GLY A 185 -12.33 -1.58 -21.53
CA GLY A 185 -12.46 -2.15 -22.87
C GLY A 185 -11.35 -3.15 -23.20
N PRO A 186 -11.47 -3.86 -24.33
CA PRO A 186 -10.51 -4.90 -24.71
C PRO A 186 -9.08 -4.41 -24.91
N GLU A 187 -8.91 -3.22 -25.51
CA GLU A 187 -7.57 -2.65 -25.74
C GLU A 187 -6.85 -2.34 -24.42
N VAL A 188 -7.57 -1.80 -23.43
CA VAL A 188 -7.03 -1.51 -22.10
C VAL A 188 -6.66 -2.81 -21.37
N MET A 189 -7.51 -3.83 -21.44
CA MET A 189 -7.21 -5.14 -20.86
C MET A 189 -6.01 -5.81 -21.54
N HIS A 190 -5.91 -5.71 -22.87
CA HIS A 190 -4.76 -6.24 -23.62
C HIS A 190 -3.46 -5.55 -23.18
N GLY A 191 -3.45 -4.22 -23.09
CA GLY A 191 -2.31 -3.45 -22.60
C GLY A 191 -1.94 -3.83 -21.16
N GLN A 192 -2.93 -3.93 -20.28
CA GLN A 192 -2.72 -4.30 -18.88
C GLN A 192 -2.16 -5.71 -18.71
N ILE A 193 -2.67 -6.70 -19.45
CA ILE A 193 -2.18 -8.08 -19.39
C ILE A 193 -0.78 -8.18 -19.98
N SER A 194 -0.51 -7.49 -21.09
CA SER A 194 0.84 -7.42 -21.69
C SER A 194 1.84 -6.88 -20.66
N HIS A 195 1.49 -5.78 -19.98
CA HIS A 195 2.32 -5.20 -18.94
C HIS A 195 2.58 -6.15 -17.77
N MET A 196 1.57 -6.89 -17.31
CA MET A 196 1.76 -7.91 -16.26
C MET A 196 2.74 -9.01 -16.69
N ILE A 197 2.71 -9.44 -17.95
CA ILE A 197 3.65 -10.44 -18.48
C ILE A 197 5.09 -9.90 -18.46
N GLU A 198 5.29 -8.63 -18.84
CA GLU A 198 6.61 -7.97 -18.78
C GLU A 198 7.13 -7.87 -17.34
N LEU A 199 6.27 -7.53 -16.39
CA LEU A 199 6.64 -7.39 -14.98
C LEU A 199 7.08 -8.72 -14.33
N MET A 200 6.69 -9.87 -14.89
CA MET A 200 7.15 -11.18 -14.41
C MET A 200 8.66 -11.38 -14.56
N ASP A 201 9.31 -10.62 -15.44
CA ASP A 201 10.76 -10.68 -15.64
C ASP A 201 11.53 -9.80 -14.63
N HIS A 202 10.83 -9.03 -13.79
CA HIS A 202 11.45 -8.18 -12.78
C HIS A 202 11.89 -8.98 -11.54
N PRO A 203 13.16 -8.86 -11.09
CA PRO A 203 13.73 -9.73 -10.05
C PRO A 203 13.13 -9.54 -8.64
N ARG A 204 12.35 -8.48 -8.44
CA ARG A 204 11.68 -8.18 -7.17
C ARG A 204 10.16 -8.33 -7.22
N ILE A 205 9.60 -8.78 -8.35
CA ILE A 205 8.16 -8.97 -8.50
C ILE A 205 7.87 -10.46 -8.68
N THR A 206 7.05 -11.00 -7.78
CA THR A 206 6.43 -12.30 -7.92
C THR A 206 4.95 -12.09 -8.20
N LEU A 207 4.52 -12.43 -9.41
CA LEU A 207 3.11 -12.39 -9.81
C LEU A 207 2.60 -13.82 -9.94
N GLN A 208 1.52 -14.16 -9.24
CA GLN A 208 0.87 -15.46 -9.36
C GLN A 208 -0.64 -15.31 -9.50
N ILE A 209 -1.25 -16.23 -10.25
CA ILE A 209 -2.70 -16.29 -10.42
C ILE A 209 -3.24 -17.38 -9.50
N VAL A 210 -4.15 -17.01 -8.61
CA VAL A 210 -4.89 -17.96 -7.78
C VAL A 210 -6.00 -18.58 -8.64
N PRO A 211 -6.05 -19.92 -8.77
CA PRO A 211 -7.04 -20.58 -9.61
C PRO A 211 -8.46 -20.43 -9.03
N ALA A 212 -9.46 -20.35 -9.91
CA ALA A 212 -10.84 -20.04 -9.53
C ALA A 212 -11.53 -21.10 -8.65
N ASP A 213 -11.01 -22.32 -8.61
CA ASP A 213 -11.49 -23.42 -7.78
C ASP A 213 -10.83 -23.45 -6.39
N PHE A 214 -9.90 -22.54 -6.11
CA PHE A 214 -9.25 -22.39 -4.81
C PHE A 214 -9.74 -21.14 -4.08
N VAL A 215 -10.27 -21.31 -2.87
CA VAL A 215 -10.86 -20.22 -2.08
C VAL A 215 -10.35 -20.24 -0.65
N VAL A 216 -10.02 -19.06 -0.15
CA VAL A 216 -9.81 -18.79 1.29
C VAL A 216 -10.84 -17.75 1.72
N ALA A 217 -11.41 -17.92 2.92
CA ALA A 217 -12.41 -17.02 3.49
C ALA A 217 -11.79 -15.69 4.00
N ILE A 218 -11.02 -15.01 3.15
CA ILE A 218 -10.33 -13.76 3.45
C ILE A 218 -11.23 -12.52 3.35
N GLY A 219 -12.37 -12.66 2.65
CA GLY A 219 -13.47 -11.70 2.62
C GLY A 219 -13.26 -10.44 1.76
N MET A 220 -12.02 -9.97 1.60
CA MET A 220 -11.70 -8.74 0.88
C MET A 220 -10.25 -8.71 0.37
N PRO A 221 -9.90 -7.81 -0.56
CA PRO A 221 -8.51 -7.56 -0.90
C PRO A 221 -7.69 -7.24 0.35
N VAL A 222 -6.47 -7.77 0.40
CA VAL A 222 -5.57 -7.59 1.53
C VAL A 222 -4.18 -7.22 1.03
N THR A 223 -3.51 -6.32 1.74
CA THR A 223 -2.09 -6.06 1.54
C THR A 223 -1.36 -6.15 2.87
N LEU A 224 -0.45 -7.12 2.99
CA LEU A 224 0.49 -7.24 4.09
C LEU A 224 1.78 -6.50 3.73
N ILE A 225 2.17 -5.53 4.57
CA ILE A 225 3.36 -4.71 4.40
C ILE A 225 4.35 -5.06 5.49
N ARG A 226 5.58 -5.39 5.11
CA ARG A 226 6.65 -5.81 6.02
C ARG A 226 7.83 -4.86 5.90
N PHE A 227 8.48 -4.58 7.02
CA PHE A 227 9.58 -3.60 7.10
C PHE A 227 10.92 -4.30 7.36
N PRO A 228 12.05 -3.69 6.96
CA PRO A 228 13.39 -4.27 7.14
C PRO A 228 13.91 -4.27 8.59
N LEU A 229 13.19 -3.67 9.54
CA LEU A 229 13.55 -3.53 10.97
C LEU A 229 12.54 -4.27 11.86
N ASP A 230 12.77 -4.34 13.19
CA ASP A 230 11.85 -4.89 14.22
C ASP A 230 10.52 -4.10 14.39
N LEU A 231 9.97 -3.59 13.29
CA LEU A 231 8.68 -2.96 13.23
C LEU A 231 7.60 -4.03 13.01
N PRO A 232 6.41 -3.86 13.59
CA PRO A 232 5.31 -4.77 13.31
C PRO A 232 4.95 -4.72 11.83
N ASP A 233 4.67 -5.89 11.25
CA ASP A 233 3.99 -5.98 9.96
C ASP A 233 2.64 -5.23 10.05
N ILE A 234 2.19 -4.67 8.92
CA ILE A 234 0.91 -3.98 8.84
C ILE A 234 0.04 -4.65 7.80
N VAL A 235 -1.19 -5.00 8.17
CA VAL A 235 -2.23 -5.41 7.22
C VAL A 235 -3.07 -4.19 6.86
N TYR A 236 -3.19 -3.94 5.57
CA TYR A 236 -4.05 -2.93 4.98
C TYR A 236 -5.27 -3.60 4.36
N LEU A 237 -6.45 -3.10 4.74
CA LEU A 237 -7.75 -3.51 4.23
C LEU A 237 -8.52 -2.27 3.77
N GLU A 238 -8.87 -2.19 2.50
CA GLU A 238 -9.57 -1.04 1.90
C GLU A 238 -11.05 -1.32 1.68
N ASN A 239 -11.87 -0.29 1.82
CA ASN A 239 -13.23 -0.23 1.30
C ASN A 239 -13.48 1.14 0.65
N SER A 240 -14.67 1.34 0.07
CA SER A 240 -15.00 2.56 -0.69
C SER A 240 -14.92 3.87 0.11
N PHE A 241 -14.96 3.83 1.44
CA PHE A 241 -14.98 5.02 2.29
C PHE A 241 -13.73 5.19 3.16
N GLY A 242 -12.86 4.18 3.23
CA GLY A 242 -11.69 4.22 4.08
C GLY A 242 -10.88 2.94 4.11
N ALA A 243 -9.97 2.86 5.07
CA ALA A 243 -9.13 1.70 5.25
C ALA A 243 -8.81 1.40 6.70
N ASN A 244 -8.59 0.13 7.00
CA ASN A 244 -8.09 -0.36 8.27
C ASN A 244 -6.60 -0.70 8.15
N TYR A 245 -5.83 -0.27 9.14
CA TYR A 245 -4.42 -0.61 9.30
C TYR A 245 -4.27 -1.44 10.58
N LEU A 246 -4.06 -2.74 10.43
CA LEU A 246 -3.95 -3.68 11.54
C LEU A 246 -2.47 -3.96 11.81
N ASP A 247 -2.02 -3.65 13.02
CA ASP A 247 -0.63 -3.72 13.48
C ASP A 247 -0.44 -4.67 14.67
N ARG A 248 -1.51 -5.30 15.17
CA ARG A 248 -1.42 -6.26 16.28
C ARG A 248 -0.95 -7.63 15.78
N ALA A 249 -0.02 -8.24 16.51
CA ALA A 249 0.56 -9.54 16.15
C ALA A 249 -0.48 -10.64 15.86
N LYS A 250 -1.58 -10.69 16.64
CA LYS A 250 -2.68 -11.65 16.41
C LYS A 250 -3.36 -11.44 15.05
N GLU A 251 -3.58 -10.18 14.66
CA GLU A 251 -4.24 -9.81 13.39
C GLU A 251 -3.32 -10.09 12.20
N THR A 252 -2.06 -9.66 12.28
CA THR A 252 -1.08 -9.86 11.20
C THR A 252 -0.75 -11.33 10.99
N THR A 253 -0.65 -12.12 12.08
CA THR A 253 -0.46 -13.57 12.00
C THR A 253 -1.67 -14.27 11.38
N HIS A 254 -2.89 -13.84 11.70
CA HIS A 254 -4.10 -14.39 11.10
C HIS A 254 -4.11 -14.18 9.58
N PHE A 255 -3.88 -12.96 9.09
CA PHE A 255 -3.85 -12.70 7.65
C PHE A 255 -2.70 -13.39 6.94
N ARG A 256 -1.53 -13.53 7.58
CA ARG A 256 -0.43 -14.33 7.02
C ARG A 256 -0.85 -15.79 6.82
N ALA A 257 -1.48 -16.39 7.82
CA ALA A 257 -2.00 -17.76 7.72
C ALA A 257 -3.09 -17.95 6.66
N LEU A 258 -3.78 -16.88 6.25
CA LEU A 258 -4.71 -16.89 5.11
C LEU A 258 -4.00 -16.72 3.77
N LEU A 259 -2.92 -15.93 3.71
CA LEU A 259 -2.13 -15.69 2.51
C LEU A 259 -1.22 -16.86 2.13
N ASP A 260 -0.63 -17.56 3.11
CA ASP A 260 0.25 -18.72 2.91
C ASP A 260 -0.40 -19.82 2.02
N PRO A 261 -1.63 -20.29 2.28
CA PRO A 261 -2.27 -21.29 1.44
C PRO A 261 -2.65 -20.75 0.05
N LEU A 262 -2.99 -19.45 -0.08
CA LEU A 262 -3.21 -18.83 -1.39
C LEU A 262 -1.94 -18.85 -2.24
N ALA A 263 -0.81 -18.45 -1.67
CA ALA A 263 0.48 -18.50 -2.36
C ALA A 263 0.89 -19.91 -2.76
N SER A 264 0.68 -20.88 -1.86
CA SER A 264 1.10 -22.28 -2.08
C SER A 264 0.26 -22.99 -3.15
N ASN A 265 -1.00 -22.60 -3.33
CA ASN A 265 -1.92 -23.16 -4.33
C ASN A 265 -2.08 -22.28 -5.57
N ALA A 266 -1.51 -21.08 -5.58
CA ALA A 266 -1.46 -20.25 -6.77
C ALA A 266 -0.62 -20.94 -7.85
N HIS A 267 -0.94 -20.62 -9.10
CA HIS A 267 -0.18 -21.09 -10.25
C HIS A 267 1.32 -20.78 -10.10
N SER A 268 2.16 -21.70 -10.55
CA SER A 268 3.61 -21.47 -10.66
C SER A 268 3.89 -20.30 -11.61
N PRO A 269 5.10 -19.70 -11.60
CA PRO A 269 5.43 -18.62 -12.53
C PRO A 269 5.18 -18.99 -14.01
N GLU A 270 5.50 -20.21 -14.41
CA GLU A 270 5.24 -20.68 -15.78
C GLU A 270 3.73 -20.79 -16.07
N GLN A 271 2.97 -21.42 -15.17
CA GLN A 271 1.52 -21.54 -15.30
C GLN A 271 0.83 -20.18 -15.30
N THR A 272 1.27 -19.25 -14.46
CA THR A 272 0.79 -17.86 -14.45
C THR A 272 1.05 -17.18 -15.78
N ARG A 273 2.25 -17.33 -16.36
CA ARG A 273 2.54 -16.78 -17.69
C ARG A 273 1.59 -17.36 -18.74
N SER A 274 1.39 -18.68 -18.75
CA SER A 274 0.45 -19.34 -19.67
C SER A 274 -0.98 -18.81 -19.51
N ARG A 275 -1.44 -18.60 -18.27
CA ARG A 275 -2.76 -18.02 -17.99
C ARG A 275 -2.90 -16.60 -18.49
N LEU A 276 -1.87 -15.76 -18.29
CA LEU A 276 -1.87 -14.39 -18.79
C LEU A 276 -1.85 -14.34 -20.32
N VAL A 277 -1.04 -15.18 -20.98
CA VAL A 277 -1.02 -15.28 -22.45
C VAL A 277 -2.37 -15.74 -22.99
N ALA A 278 -2.99 -16.76 -22.38
CA ALA A 278 -4.32 -17.21 -22.77
C ALA A 278 -5.37 -16.09 -22.59
N ALA A 279 -5.28 -15.31 -21.50
CA ALA A 279 -6.15 -14.16 -21.29
C ALA A 279 -5.92 -13.06 -22.34
N LEU A 280 -4.67 -12.81 -22.72
CA LEU A 280 -4.29 -11.82 -23.72
C LEU A 280 -4.93 -12.11 -25.09
N GLU A 281 -4.93 -13.37 -25.53
CA GLU A 281 -5.56 -13.77 -26.80
C GLU A 281 -7.06 -13.44 -26.85
N ARG A 282 -7.77 -13.55 -25.72
CA ARG A 282 -9.21 -13.21 -25.66
C ARG A 282 -9.47 -11.75 -26.00
N TYR A 283 -8.54 -10.87 -25.60
CA TYR A 283 -8.62 -9.43 -25.83
C TYR A 283 -7.97 -8.97 -27.15
N ARG A 284 -7.40 -9.89 -27.95
CA ARG A 284 -6.91 -9.58 -29.32
C ARG A 284 -8.00 -9.56 -30.38
N THR A 285 -9.10 -10.28 -30.16
CA THR A 285 -10.09 -10.61 -31.19
C THR A 285 -11.32 -9.69 -31.29
N THR A 286 -11.42 -8.65 -30.47
CA THR A 286 -12.49 -7.66 -30.58
C THR A 286 -12.07 -6.53 -31.51
N ARG A 287 -12.45 -6.66 -32.79
CA ARG A 287 -12.49 -5.53 -33.75
C ARG A 287 -13.19 -4.33 -33.09
N PRO A 288 -12.77 -3.07 -33.35
CA PRO A 288 -13.54 -1.92 -32.94
C PRO A 288 -14.92 -1.99 -33.58
N THR A 289 -15.98 -2.00 -32.78
CA THR A 289 -17.31 -1.62 -33.25
C THR A 289 -17.22 -0.15 -33.65
N PRO A 290 -17.45 0.23 -34.93
CA PRO A 290 -17.39 1.63 -35.32
C PRO A 290 -18.40 2.44 -34.50
N PRO A 291 -18.06 3.66 -34.06
CA PRO A 291 -18.99 4.49 -33.32
C PRO A 291 -20.14 4.90 -34.25
N TYR A 292 -21.36 4.60 -33.84
CA TYR A 292 -22.62 5.11 -34.39
C TYR A 292 -22.75 5.08 -35.92
N SER A 293 -23.42 4.06 -36.45
CA SER A 293 -24.18 4.23 -37.69
C SER A 293 -25.22 5.33 -37.43
N SER A 294 -25.04 6.46 -38.11
CA SER A 294 -26.01 7.54 -38.24
C SER A 294 -27.43 6.99 -38.40
N SER A 295 -28.34 7.54 -37.58
CA SER A 295 -29.79 7.31 -37.64
C SER A 295 -30.31 7.31 -39.08
N PRO A 296 -31.27 6.45 -39.42
CA PRO A 296 -32.03 6.65 -40.64
C PRO A 296 -32.85 7.93 -40.48
N ASP A 297 -32.66 8.80 -41.47
CA ASP A 297 -33.59 9.87 -41.83
C ASP A 297 -35.03 9.35 -41.75
N VAL A 298 -35.85 9.96 -40.89
CA VAL A 298 -37.31 9.91 -41.02
C VAL A 298 -37.81 11.35 -40.96
N SER A 299 -37.70 11.99 -42.12
CA SER A 299 -38.59 13.08 -42.50
C SER A 299 -39.83 12.48 -43.15
N ALA A 300 -40.97 12.53 -42.45
CA ALA A 300 -42.35 12.72 -42.95
C ALA A 300 -43.33 12.70 -41.77
#